data_AF-A0AAD9P6T4-F1
#
_entry.id   AF-A0AAD9P6T4-F1
#
_cell.length_a   1.000
_cell.length_b   1.000
_cell.length_c   1.000
_cell.angle_alpha   90.00
_cell.angle_beta   90.00
_cell.angle_gamma   90.00
#
_symmetry.space_group_name_H-M   'P 1'
#
loop_
_entity.id
_entity.type
_entity.pdbx_description
1 polymer ?
#
loop_
_entity_poly.entity_id
_entity_poly.type
_entity_poly.pdbx_seq_one_letter_code
_entity_poly.pdbx_strand_id
1 'polypeptide(L)'
;MLYQLKRAGITQKDLVNVYVSVVRLVLEYACPVWHTNLPQYLSDNIEVIQKRALKCIFPGLGYAEILRRVKPDTLNVRRDSICQNYLLPDKRHTKYNIIQQNVYPLPVTRTNRFRNSFIPWALYNCQ
;
A
#
# COMPACT_ATOMS: atom_id res chain seq x y z
N MET A 1 -9.86 -3.30 -19.19
CA MET A 1 -8.59 -2.89 -19.83
C MET A 1 -7.65 -4.06 -20.10
N LEU A 2 -7.04 -4.70 -19.09
CA LEU A 2 -6.07 -5.81 -19.29
C LEU A 2 -6.62 -6.97 -20.13
N TYR A 3 -7.89 -7.32 -19.97
CA TYR A 3 -8.53 -8.38 -20.76
C TYR A 3 -8.58 -8.05 -22.26
N GLN A 4 -8.85 -6.78 -22.61
CA GLN A 4 -8.90 -6.36 -24.01
C GLN A 4 -7.49 -6.34 -24.63
N LEU A 5 -6.50 -5.86 -23.88
CA LEU A 5 -5.09 -5.88 -24.29
C LEU A 5 -4.57 -7.30 -24.49
N LYS A 6 -4.96 -8.24 -23.63
CA LYS A 6 -4.67 -9.66 -23.82
C LYS A 6 -5.28 -10.21 -25.11
N ARG A 7 -6.55 -9.89 -25.39
CA ARG A 7 -7.23 -10.31 -26.63
C ARG A 7 -6.60 -9.73 -27.88
N ALA A 8 -6.00 -8.54 -27.78
CA ALA A 8 -5.24 -7.92 -28.85
C ALA A 8 -3.86 -8.57 -29.12
N GLY A 9 -3.49 -9.62 -28.39
CA GLY A 9 -2.24 -10.37 -28.63
C GLY A 9 -0.99 -9.73 -28.03
N ILE A 10 -1.13 -8.78 -27.11
CA ILE A 10 0.01 -8.12 -26.46
C ILE A 10 0.82 -9.13 -25.65
N THR A 11 2.16 -8.98 -25.68
CA THR A 11 3.10 -9.80 -24.92
C THR A 11 2.80 -9.77 -23.42
N GLN A 12 3.01 -10.89 -22.73
CA GLN A 12 2.87 -10.96 -21.26
C GLN A 12 3.71 -9.89 -20.53
N LYS A 13 4.92 -9.61 -21.02
CA LYS A 13 5.82 -8.60 -20.45
C LYS A 13 5.19 -7.20 -20.49
N ASP A 14 4.60 -6.84 -21.62
CA ASP A 14 3.98 -5.52 -21.79
C ASP A 14 2.68 -5.41 -20.97
N LEU A 15 1.93 -6.51 -20.85
CA LEU A 15 0.78 -6.57 -19.95
C LEU A 15 1.16 -6.36 -18.47
N VAL A 16 2.31 -6.89 -18.03
CA VAL A 16 2.85 -6.61 -16.69
C VAL A 16 3.18 -5.13 -16.56
N ASN A 17 3.85 -4.54 -17.55
CA ASN A 17 4.17 -3.11 -17.52
C ASN A 17 2.90 -2.25 -17.41
N VAL A 18 1.87 -2.55 -18.19
CA VAL A 18 0.58 -1.85 -18.11
C VAL A 18 -0.09 -2.03 -16.74
N TYR A 19 -0.02 -3.22 -16.15
CA TYR A 19 -0.50 -3.45 -14.79
C TYR A 19 0.24 -2.56 -13.77
N VAL A 20 1.57 -2.49 -13.85
CA VAL A 20 2.40 -1.67 -12.96
C VAL A 20 2.12 -0.17 -13.16
N SER A 21 2.01 0.29 -14.39
CA SER A 21 1.84 1.71 -14.71
C SER A 21 0.42 2.26 -14.53
N VAL A 22 -0.59 1.41 -14.38
CA VAL A 22 -1.98 1.87 -14.25
C VAL A 22 -2.63 1.31 -13.00
N VAL A 23 -2.82 -0.01 -12.96
CA VAL A 23 -3.59 -0.65 -11.87
C VAL A 23 -2.84 -0.52 -10.55
N ARG A 24 -1.55 -0.84 -10.54
CA ARG A 24 -0.72 -0.75 -9.34
C ARG A 24 -0.61 0.69 -8.85
N LEU A 25 -0.31 1.64 -9.74
CA LEU A 25 -0.22 3.05 -9.37
C LEU A 25 -1.51 3.57 -8.74
N VAL A 26 -2.69 3.24 -9.30
CA VAL A 26 -3.99 3.66 -8.73
C VAL A 26 -4.23 3.03 -7.36
N LEU A 27 -3.86 1.76 -7.16
CA LEU A 27 -4.02 1.08 -5.87
C LEU A 27 -3.07 1.65 -4.80
N GLU A 28 -1.86 2.05 -5.18
CA GLU A 28 -0.80 2.45 -4.26
C GLU A 28 -0.78 3.95 -3.95
N TYR A 29 -1.19 4.80 -4.90
CA TYR A 29 -1.08 6.26 -4.79
C TYR A 29 -1.72 6.84 -3.52
N ALA A 30 -2.95 6.43 -3.21
CA ALA A 30 -3.69 6.96 -2.07
C ALA A 30 -3.51 6.13 -0.78
N CYS A 31 -2.72 5.05 -0.81
CA CYS A 31 -2.55 4.15 0.35
C CYS A 31 -2.20 4.86 1.66
N PRO A 32 -1.27 5.82 1.68
CA PRO A 32 -0.94 6.56 2.90
C PRO A 32 -2.19 7.08 3.63
N VAL A 33 -3.20 7.55 2.89
CA VAL A 33 -4.38 8.21 3.47
C VAL A 33 -5.32 7.24 4.20
N TRP A 34 -5.47 6.01 3.70
CA TRP A 34 -6.51 5.08 4.17
C TRP A 34 -5.99 3.76 4.75
N HIS A 35 -4.74 3.39 4.50
CA HIS A 35 -4.19 2.07 4.86
C HIS A 35 -4.19 1.83 6.37
N THR A 36 -3.86 2.84 7.17
CA THR A 36 -3.77 2.74 8.65
C THR A 36 -5.10 2.33 9.30
N ASN A 37 -6.23 2.75 8.72
CA ASN A 37 -7.55 2.49 9.27
C ASN A 37 -8.35 1.47 8.46
N LEU A 38 -7.68 0.73 7.57
CA LEU A 38 -8.33 -0.23 6.69
C LEU A 38 -8.58 -1.57 7.42
N PRO A 39 -9.84 -2.02 7.57
CA PRO A 39 -10.13 -3.35 8.09
C PRO A 39 -9.61 -4.46 7.17
N GLN A 40 -9.27 -5.61 7.75
CA GLN A 40 -8.71 -6.75 7.01
C GLN A 40 -9.61 -7.23 5.85
N TYR A 41 -10.93 -7.27 6.04
CA TYR A 41 -11.84 -7.69 4.96
C TYR A 41 -11.81 -6.76 3.74
N LEU A 42 -11.60 -5.44 3.94
CA LEU A 42 -11.40 -4.51 2.84
C LEU A 42 -10.02 -4.68 2.22
N SER A 43 -9.01 -4.94 3.05
CA SER A 43 -7.66 -5.29 2.59
C SER A 43 -7.68 -6.47 1.63
N ASP A 44 -8.38 -7.54 1.99
CA ASP A 44 -8.54 -8.75 1.19
C ASP A 44 -9.32 -8.46 -0.11
N ASN A 45 -10.36 -7.63 -0.05
CA ASN A 45 -11.12 -7.21 -1.24
C ASN A 45 -10.26 -6.42 -2.24
N ILE A 46 -9.33 -5.58 -1.76
CA ILE A 46 -8.40 -4.87 -2.64
C ILE A 46 -7.36 -5.84 -3.22
N GLU A 47 -6.87 -6.80 -2.43
CA GLU A 47 -5.95 -7.86 -2.91
C GLU A 47 -6.58 -8.70 -4.05
N VAL A 48 -7.91 -8.89 -4.04
CA VAL A 48 -8.63 -9.56 -5.15
C VAL A 48 -8.42 -8.85 -6.48
N ILE A 49 -8.26 -7.52 -6.51
CA ILE A 49 -8.00 -6.76 -7.74
C ILE A 49 -6.64 -7.18 -8.33
N GLN A 50 -5.59 -7.25 -7.50
CA GLN A 50 -4.27 -7.74 -7.90
C GLN A 50 -4.35 -9.20 -8.39
N LYS A 51 -5.03 -10.08 -7.65
CA LYS A 51 -5.20 -11.49 -8.04
C LYS A 51 -5.88 -11.64 -9.40
N ARG A 52 -6.95 -10.89 -9.65
CA ARG A 52 -7.68 -10.89 -10.93
C ARG A 52 -6.83 -10.37 -12.09
N ALA A 53 -6.11 -9.26 -11.87
CA ALA A 53 -5.20 -8.70 -12.87
C ALA A 53 -4.10 -9.71 -13.25
N LEU A 54 -3.45 -10.30 -12.26
CA LEU A 54 -2.39 -11.29 -12.48
C LEU A 54 -2.92 -12.57 -13.13
N LYS A 55 -4.12 -13.04 -12.79
CA LYS A 55 -4.75 -14.20 -13.45
C LYS A 55 -5.07 -13.92 -14.91
N CYS A 56 -5.40 -12.68 -15.26
CA CYS A 56 -5.58 -12.28 -16.65
C CYS A 56 -4.28 -12.42 -17.43
N ILE A 57 -3.16 -11.93 -16.87
CA ILE A 57 -1.84 -11.92 -17.52
C ILE A 57 -1.24 -13.34 -17.61
N PHE A 58 -1.30 -14.10 -16.51
CA PHE A 58 -0.75 -15.44 -16.40
C PHE A 58 -1.87 -16.47 -16.15
N PRO A 59 -2.56 -16.93 -17.22
CA PRO A 59 -3.50 -18.03 -17.09
C PRO A 59 -2.76 -19.30 -16.65
N GLY A 60 -3.37 -20.10 -15.76
CA GLY A 60 -2.83 -21.40 -15.34
C GLY A 60 -1.88 -21.39 -14.14
N LEU A 61 -1.20 -20.28 -13.83
CA LEU A 61 -0.31 -20.23 -12.66
C LEU A 61 -1.08 -19.92 -11.36
N GLY A 62 -0.55 -20.40 -10.23
CA GLY A 62 -1.01 -20.08 -8.89
C GLY A 62 -0.57 -18.67 -8.47
N TYR A 63 -1.31 -18.04 -7.53
CA TYR A 63 -1.01 -16.66 -7.10
C TYR A 63 0.44 -16.51 -6.60
N ALA A 64 0.87 -17.40 -5.70
CA ALA A 64 2.22 -17.38 -5.13
C ALA A 64 3.34 -17.63 -6.17
N GLU A 65 3.06 -18.39 -7.23
CA GLU A 65 4.00 -18.61 -8.34
C GLU A 65 4.15 -17.35 -9.20
N ILE A 66 3.03 -16.66 -9.46
CA ILE A 66 3.05 -15.42 -10.23
C ILE A 66 3.82 -14.33 -9.49
N LEU A 67 3.64 -14.22 -8.17
CA LEU A 67 4.42 -13.28 -7.34
C LEU A 67 5.93 -13.58 -7.44
N ARG A 68 6.34 -14.86 -7.36
CA ARG A 68 7.75 -15.24 -7.55
C ARG A 68 8.28 -14.90 -8.94
N ARG A 69 7.48 -15.07 -9.99
CA ARG A 69 7.90 -14.85 -11.39
C ARG A 69 7.99 -13.39 -11.76
N VAL A 70 7.03 -12.57 -11.33
CA VAL A 70 6.94 -11.15 -11.70
C VAL A 70 7.73 -10.29 -10.70
N LYS A 71 8.08 -10.84 -9.52
CA LYS A 71 8.64 -10.16 -8.35
C LYS A 71 7.80 -9.03 -7.69
N PRO A 72 6.47 -8.93 -7.82
CA PRO A 72 5.69 -8.07 -6.96
C PRO A 72 5.49 -8.78 -5.62
N ASP A 73 5.68 -8.06 -4.52
CA ASP A 73 5.19 -8.50 -3.22
C ASP A 73 3.65 -8.48 -3.20
N THR A 74 3.07 -9.03 -2.12
CA THR A 74 1.62 -8.88 -1.87
C THR A 74 1.24 -7.40 -1.83
N LEU A 75 -0.01 -7.07 -2.15
CA LEU A 75 -0.42 -5.66 -2.10
C LEU A 75 -0.23 -5.14 -0.68
N ASN A 76 -0.58 -5.95 0.33
CA ASN A 76 -0.45 -5.55 1.72
C ASN A 76 0.96 -5.09 2.11
N VAL A 77 1.97 -5.93 1.84
CA VAL A 77 3.37 -5.62 2.16
C VAL A 77 3.84 -4.34 1.48
N ARG A 78 3.43 -4.10 0.22
CA ARG A 78 3.82 -2.90 -0.53
C ARG A 78 3.16 -1.65 0.04
N ARG A 79 1.90 -1.75 0.44
CA ARG A 79 1.19 -0.63 1.08
C ARG A 79 1.80 -0.30 2.43
N ASP A 80 2.17 -1.31 3.22
CA ASP A 80 2.88 -1.14 4.48
C ASP A 80 4.20 -0.37 4.26
N SER A 81 5.01 -0.78 3.27
CA SER A 81 6.28 -0.10 2.98
C SER A 81 6.08 1.34 2.52
N ILE A 82 5.05 1.61 1.71
CA ILE A 82 4.72 2.96 1.25
C ILE A 82 4.27 3.82 2.43
N CYS A 83 3.41 3.30 3.30
CA CYS A 83 2.91 4.04 4.45
C CYS A 83 4.02 4.39 5.45
N GLN A 84 5.00 3.50 5.64
CA GLN A 84 6.17 3.79 6.48
C GLN A 84 7.00 4.95 5.93
N ASN A 85 7.15 5.08 4.61
CA ASN A 85 8.04 6.07 4.01
C ASN A 85 7.39 7.43 3.71
N TYR A 86 6.08 7.48 3.50
CA TYR A 86 5.41 8.67 2.94
C TYR A 86 4.45 9.39 3.88
N LEU A 87 4.07 8.78 5.01
CA LEU A 87 3.02 9.37 5.83
C LEU A 87 3.49 10.60 6.59
N LEU A 88 4.70 10.57 7.13
CA LEU A 88 5.26 11.67 7.92
C LEU A 88 6.77 11.75 7.73
N PRO A 89 7.35 12.96 7.83
CA PRO A 89 8.79 13.11 7.83
C PRO A 89 9.41 12.24 8.92
N ASP A 90 10.62 11.75 8.67
CA ASP A 90 11.40 11.02 9.67
C ASP A 90 11.41 11.78 10.99
N LYS A 91 11.39 11.03 12.09
CA LYS A 91 11.49 11.58 13.44
C LYS A 91 12.65 12.57 13.47
N ARG A 92 12.38 13.79 13.93
CA ARG A 92 13.40 14.85 13.99
C ARG A 92 14.46 14.44 15.01
N HIS A 93 15.55 13.84 14.56
CA HIS A 93 16.73 13.60 15.38
C HIS A 93 17.50 14.91 15.58
N THR A 94 17.07 15.70 16.57
CA THR A 94 17.78 16.90 16.98
C THR A 94 19.01 16.56 17.84
N LYS A 95 20.20 16.87 17.34
CA LYS A 95 21.47 16.79 18.10
C LYS A 95 21.60 17.87 19.18
N TYR A 96 20.74 18.88 19.14
CA TYR A 96 20.76 20.04 20.03
C TYR A 96 19.40 20.16 20.72
N ASN A 97 19.38 20.55 22.00
CA ASN A 97 18.14 20.84 22.70
C ASN A 97 17.55 22.15 22.16
N ILE A 98 16.59 22.04 21.24
CA ILE A 98 15.82 23.19 20.76
C ILE A 98 14.84 23.59 21.87
N ILE A 99 14.74 24.88 22.15
CA ILE A 99 13.89 25.48 23.20
C ILE A 99 12.39 25.12 23.02
N GLN A 100 11.97 24.74 21.82
CA GLN A 100 10.63 24.22 21.53
C GLN A 100 10.73 22.88 20.79
N GLN A 101 10.71 21.78 21.55
CA GLN A 101 10.42 20.47 20.98
C GLN A 101 8.92 20.44 20.64
N ASN A 102 8.57 20.47 19.35
CA ASN A 102 7.17 20.36 18.88
C ASN A 102 6.63 18.92 19.07
N VAL A 103 6.57 18.46 20.32
CA VAL A 103 5.94 17.20 20.71
C VAL A 103 4.49 17.50 21.05
N TYR A 104 3.58 16.97 20.25
CA TYR A 104 2.15 17.11 20.51
C TYR A 104 1.72 16.06 21.56
N PRO A 105 0.82 16.41 22.50
CA PRO A 105 0.30 15.43 23.45
C PRO A 105 -0.41 14.29 22.73
N LEU A 106 -0.16 13.06 23.15
CA LEU A 106 -0.81 11.89 22.59
C LEU A 106 -2.30 11.88 22.97
N PRO A 107 -3.23 11.77 22.00
CA PRO A 107 -4.65 11.75 22.30
C PRO A 107 -5.03 10.46 23.02
N VAL A 108 -5.92 10.55 24.02
CA VAL A 108 -6.49 9.36 24.67
C VAL A 108 -7.39 8.65 23.67
N THR A 109 -7.10 7.37 23.40
CA THR A 109 -7.87 6.58 22.43
C THR A 109 -8.70 5.52 23.16
N ARG A 110 -10.03 5.57 22.98
CA ARG A 110 -10.96 4.57 23.56
C ARG A 110 -11.14 3.33 22.69
N THR A 111 -10.98 3.46 21.39
CA THR A 111 -11.22 2.38 20.42
C THR A 111 -10.03 2.23 19.48
N ASN A 112 -9.77 0.99 19.03
CA ASN A 112 -8.76 0.71 18.02
C ASN A 112 -9.03 1.48 16.72
N ARG A 113 -10.31 1.67 16.35
CA ARG A 113 -10.70 2.46 15.18
C ARG A 113 -10.25 3.92 15.25
N PHE A 114 -10.38 4.58 16.42
CA PHE A 114 -9.90 5.94 16.55
C PHE A 114 -8.37 5.97 16.62
N ARG A 115 -7.76 5.04 17.37
CA ARG A 115 -6.29 4.91 17.48
C ARG A 115 -5.60 4.73 16.13
N ASN A 116 -6.20 3.95 15.24
CA ASN A 116 -5.67 3.64 13.92
C ASN A 116 -6.04 4.66 12.84
N SER A 117 -6.83 5.68 13.19
CA SER A 117 -7.08 6.79 12.27
C SER A 117 -5.79 7.61 12.05
N PHE A 118 -5.74 8.32 10.92
CA PHE A 118 -4.51 8.97 10.44
C PHE A 118 -3.82 9.82 11.50
N ILE A 119 -4.53 10.77 12.15
CA ILE A 119 -3.93 11.74 13.09
C ILE A 119 -3.43 11.08 14.38
N PRO A 120 -4.21 10.25 15.11
CA PRO A 120 -3.68 9.55 16.28
C PRO A 120 -2.52 8.62 15.93
N TRP A 121 -2.66 7.79 14.89
CA TRP A 121 -1.61 6.85 14.48
C TRP A 121 -0.30 7.57 14.16
N ALA A 122 -0.39 8.69 13.42
CA ALA A 122 0.70 9.61 13.12
C ALA A 122 1.44 10.07 14.37
N LEU A 123 0.71 10.58 15.36
CA LEU A 123 1.27 11.08 16.61
C LEU A 123 1.97 9.97 17.41
N TYR A 124 1.44 8.74 17.40
CA TYR A 124 2.04 7.61 18.11
C TYR A 124 3.34 7.10 17.47
N ASN A 125 3.46 7.14 16.14
CA ASN A 125 4.55 6.45 15.43
C ASN A 125 5.64 7.38 14.89
N CYS A 126 5.36 8.66 14.67
CA CYS A 126 6.22 9.53 13.86
C CYS A 126 6.74 10.80 14.57
N GLN A 127 6.48 10.98 15.87
CA GLN A 127 7.14 12.02 16.69
C GLN A 127 8.59 11.67 17.02
#